data_AF-A0A445J487-F1
#
_entry.id   AF-A0A445J487-F1
#
_cell.length_a   1.000
_cell.length_b   1.000
_cell.length_c   1.000
_cell.angle_alpha   90.00
_cell.angle_beta   90.00
_cell.angle_gamma   90.00
#
_symmetry.space_group_name_H-M   'P 1'
#
loop_
_entity.id
_entity.type
_entity.pdbx_description
1 polymer ?
#
loop_
_entity_poly.entity_id
_entity_poly.type
_entity_poly.pdbx_seq_one_letter_code
_entity_poly.pdbx_strand_id
1 'polypeptide(L)'
;MGLKLYIFMLDIVLKKESTLEASHTHLDMDMDMQEDFEQYAEKAKTLPPTQSNEDLLILYGLYKQATVGPVNTSRPGMFNMRDRAKWDAWKAVEGKSKDEAMGDYIIKVKQLLEAAGLPA
;
A
#
# COMPACT_ATOMS: atom_id res chain seq x y z
N MET A 1 -16.01 21.42 -47.00
CA MET A 1 -15.84 21.67 -45.56
C MET A 1 -16.13 20.44 -44.67
N GLY A 2 -16.56 19.29 -45.20
CA GLY A 2 -16.97 18.13 -44.38
C GLY A 2 -15.85 17.21 -43.86
N LEU A 3 -14.74 17.02 -44.59
CA LEU A 3 -13.71 16.04 -44.19
C LEU A 3 -12.85 16.47 -42.99
N LYS A 4 -12.54 17.76 -42.85
CA LYS A 4 -11.75 18.27 -41.71
C LYS A 4 -12.49 18.13 -40.37
N LEU A 5 -13.82 18.17 -40.39
CA LEU A 5 -14.65 18.02 -39.19
C LEU A 5 -14.74 16.55 -38.75
N TYR A 6 -14.74 15.61 -39.70
CA TYR A 6 -14.77 14.18 -39.42
C TYR A 6 -13.46 13.70 -38.81
N ILE A 7 -12.31 14.15 -39.34
CA ILE A 7 -10.99 13.85 -38.78
C ILE A 7 -10.87 14.40 -37.37
N PHE A 8 -11.29 15.65 -37.13
CA PHE A 8 -11.27 16.25 -35.79
C PHE A 8 -12.19 15.52 -34.79
N MET A 9 -13.37 15.08 -35.23
CA MET A 9 -14.27 14.25 -34.41
C MET A 9 -13.65 12.88 -34.13
N LEU A 10 -13.01 12.24 -35.12
CA LEU A 10 -12.29 10.98 -34.94
C LEU A 10 -11.12 11.13 -33.96
N ASP A 11 -10.35 12.22 -34.04
CA ASP A 11 -9.26 12.51 -33.09
C ASP A 11 -9.79 12.67 -31.66
N ILE A 12 -10.93 13.35 -31.47
CA ILE A 12 -11.58 13.50 -30.16
C ILE A 12 -12.07 12.15 -29.62
N VAL A 13 -12.67 11.31 -30.48
CA VAL A 13 -13.16 9.98 -30.09
C VAL A 13 -11.99 9.05 -29.75
N LEU A 14 -10.95 9.00 -30.58
CA LEU A 14 -9.73 8.24 -30.33
C LEU A 14 -8.99 8.70 -29.06
N LYS A 15 -8.97 10.01 -28.78
CA LYS A 15 -8.40 10.55 -27.54
C LYS A 15 -9.22 10.16 -26.31
N LYS A 16 -10.55 10.10 -26.42
CA LYS A 16 -11.44 9.64 -25.35
C LYS A 16 -11.26 8.16 -25.04
N GLU A 17 -11.13 7.30 -26.05
CA GLU A 17 -10.94 5.86 -25.85
C GLU A 17 -9.61 5.54 -25.13
N SER A 18 -8.53 6.22 -25.49
CA SER A 18 -7.23 6.09 -24.80
C SER A 18 -7.28 6.50 -23.32
N THR A 19 -8.09 7.50 -22.97
CA THR A 19 -8.27 7.90 -21.56
C THR A 19 -9.15 6.94 -20.76
N LEU A 20 -10.03 6.18 -21.41
CA LEU A 20 -10.91 5.22 -20.76
C LEU A 20 -10.17 3.91 -20.43
N GLU A 21 -9.31 3.41 -21.32
CA GLU A 21 -8.49 2.22 -21.04
C GLU A 21 -7.48 2.47 -19.90
N ALA A 22 -6.84 3.64 -19.86
CA ALA A 22 -5.91 3.99 -18.77
C ALA A 22 -6.61 4.09 -17.40
N SER A 23 -7.89 4.51 -17.38
CA SER A 23 -8.68 4.55 -16.14
C SER A 23 -9.17 3.17 -15.69
N HIS A 24 -9.44 2.26 -16.62
CA HIS A 24 -9.82 0.87 -16.31
C HIS A 24 -8.64 0.10 -15.72
N THR A 25 -7.44 0.20 -16.33
CA THR A 25 -6.24 -0.50 -15.85
C THR A 25 -5.70 0.01 -14.52
N HIS A 26 -5.91 1.29 -14.20
CA HIS A 26 -5.45 1.85 -12.92
C HIS A 26 -6.31 1.33 -11.77
N LEU A 27 -7.63 1.27 -11.96
CA LEU A 27 -8.57 0.78 -10.96
C LEU A 27 -8.46 -0.74 -10.73
N ASP A 28 -8.17 -1.51 -11.79
CA ASP A 28 -7.96 -2.96 -11.66
C ASP A 28 -6.70 -3.28 -10.82
N MET A 29 -5.62 -2.51 -10.97
CA MET A 29 -4.38 -2.69 -10.20
C MET A 29 -4.54 -2.26 -8.73
N ASP A 30 -5.26 -1.18 -8.46
CA ASP A 30 -5.50 -0.69 -7.10
C ASP A 30 -6.43 -1.64 -6.31
N MET A 31 -7.41 -2.26 -6.98
CA MET A 31 -8.27 -3.28 -6.37
C MET A 31 -7.51 -4.57 -6.05
N ASP A 32 -6.63 -5.03 -6.95
CA ASP A 32 -5.79 -6.22 -6.75
C ASP A 32 -4.83 -6.03 -5.57
N MET A 33 -4.21 -4.85 -5.44
CA MET A 33 -3.27 -4.57 -4.36
C MET A 33 -3.93 -4.47 -2.98
N GLN A 34 -5.16 -3.94 -2.91
CA GLN A 34 -5.94 -3.88 -1.68
C GLN A 34 -6.37 -5.29 -1.21
N GLU A 35 -6.82 -6.14 -2.14
CA GLU A 35 -7.22 -7.53 -1.83
C GLU A 35 -6.02 -8.36 -1.36
N ASP A 36 -4.88 -8.24 -2.05
CA ASP A 36 -3.62 -8.85 -1.62
C ASP A 36 -3.24 -8.37 -0.22
N PHE A 37 -3.24 -7.06 0.02
CA PHE A 37 -2.90 -6.49 1.33
C PHE A 37 -3.74 -7.08 2.45
N GLU A 38 -5.05 -7.24 2.26
CA GLU A 38 -5.94 -7.86 3.24
C GLU A 38 -5.62 -9.34 3.47
N GLN A 39 -5.37 -10.10 2.41
CA GLN A 39 -4.93 -11.50 2.53
C GLN A 39 -3.61 -11.63 3.31
N TYR A 40 -2.60 -10.82 2.97
CA TYR A 40 -1.32 -10.82 3.68
C TYR A 40 -1.47 -10.28 5.10
N ALA A 41 -2.40 -9.36 5.38
CA ALA A 41 -2.68 -8.92 6.74
C ALA A 41 -3.29 -10.02 7.60
N GLU A 42 -4.14 -10.88 7.03
CA GLU A 42 -4.63 -12.09 7.73
C GLU A 42 -3.50 -13.11 7.94
N LYS A 43 -2.67 -13.36 6.92
CA LYS A 43 -1.47 -14.23 7.07
C LYS A 43 -0.49 -13.65 8.10
N ALA A 44 -0.35 -12.33 8.20
CA ALA A 44 0.51 -11.70 9.19
C ALA A 44 0.05 -11.98 10.64
N LYS A 45 -1.25 -12.28 10.87
CA LYS A 45 -1.75 -12.69 12.19
C LYS A 45 -1.38 -14.11 12.56
N THR A 46 -1.08 -14.98 11.58
CA THR A 46 -0.65 -16.36 11.83
C THR A 46 0.86 -16.48 12.06
N LEU A 47 1.60 -15.39 11.84
CA LEU A 47 3.02 -15.31 12.16
C LEU A 47 3.25 -15.62 13.65
N PRO A 48 4.22 -16.50 13.99
CA PRO A 48 4.56 -16.77 15.38
C PRO A 48 4.98 -15.51 16.16
N PRO A 49 5.03 -15.56 17.50
CA PRO A 49 5.56 -14.47 18.33
C PRO A 49 7.11 -14.43 18.36
N THR A 50 7.77 -15.25 17.54
CA THR A 50 9.25 -15.34 17.45
C THR A 50 9.88 -14.18 16.67
N GLN A 51 9.04 -13.33 16.08
CA GLN A 51 9.42 -12.31 15.14
C GLN A 51 10.10 -11.18 15.90
N SER A 52 11.13 -10.59 15.29
CA SER A 52 11.80 -9.46 15.91
C SER A 52 10.81 -8.33 16.17
N ASN A 53 10.94 -7.68 17.33
CA ASN A 53 10.16 -6.47 17.63
C ASN A 53 10.33 -5.40 16.54
N GLU A 54 11.50 -5.36 15.89
CA GLU A 54 11.77 -4.45 14.77
C GLU A 54 10.90 -4.75 13.56
N ASP A 55 10.75 -6.02 13.18
CA ASP A 55 9.90 -6.44 12.06
C ASP A 55 8.42 -6.12 12.33
N LEU A 56 7.96 -6.37 13.56
CA LEU A 56 6.61 -6.04 13.98
C LEU A 56 6.33 -4.53 13.95
N LEU A 57 7.33 -3.71 14.29
CA LEU A 57 7.25 -2.25 14.21
C LEU A 57 7.22 -1.76 12.75
N ILE A 58 8.03 -2.35 11.87
CA ILE A 58 8.00 -2.05 10.42
C ILE A 58 6.64 -2.39 9.84
N LEU A 59 6.11 -3.59 10.10
CA LEU A 59 4.78 -3.99 9.67
C LEU A 59 3.70 -3.03 10.17
N TYR A 60 3.79 -2.61 11.45
CA TYR A 60 2.86 -1.63 12.01
C TYR A 60 2.92 -0.30 11.27
N GLY A 61 4.12 0.25 11.02
CA GLY A 61 4.28 1.51 10.31
C GLY A 61 3.68 1.46 8.90
N LEU A 62 4.04 0.44 8.14
CA LEU A 62 3.53 0.21 6.77
C LEU A 62 2.01 0.04 6.76
N TYR A 63 1.47 -0.78 7.67
CA TYR A 63 0.02 -0.99 7.79
C TYR A 63 -0.72 0.32 8.10
N LYS A 64 -0.18 1.15 9.02
CA LYS A 64 -0.76 2.45 9.35
C LYS A 64 -0.69 3.43 8.18
N GLN A 65 0.40 3.44 7.41
CA GLN A 65 0.53 4.27 6.23
C GLN A 65 -0.42 3.83 5.10
N ALA A 66 -0.55 2.52 4.86
CA ALA A 66 -1.47 1.97 3.86
C ALA A 66 -2.94 2.30 4.18
N THR A 67 -3.34 2.15 5.44
CA THR A 67 -4.75 2.31 5.86
C THR A 67 -5.13 3.76 6.15
N VAL A 68 -4.35 4.45 6.98
CA VAL A 68 -4.63 5.81 7.45
C VAL A 68 -3.95 6.86 6.59
N GLY A 69 -2.77 6.55 6.04
CA GLY A 69 -1.91 7.53 5.38
C GLY A 69 -0.90 8.15 6.35
N PRO A 70 -0.40 9.36 6.04
CA PRO A 70 0.62 10.04 6.82
C PRO A 70 0.26 10.18 8.31
N VAL A 71 1.26 10.07 9.17
CA VAL A 71 1.07 10.19 10.61
C VAL A 71 0.49 11.55 11.00
N ASN A 72 -0.64 11.51 11.71
CA ASN A 72 -1.44 12.69 12.05
C ASN A 72 -1.57 12.91 13.57
N THR A 73 -0.78 12.20 14.37
CA THR A 73 -0.79 12.29 15.84
C THR A 73 0.53 12.83 16.36
N SER A 74 0.49 13.43 17.56
CA SER A 74 1.70 13.87 18.26
C SER A 74 2.49 12.68 18.78
N ARG A 75 3.82 12.81 18.78
CA ARG A 75 4.73 11.79 19.31
C ARG A 75 4.44 11.51 20.79
N PRO A 76 4.24 10.24 21.18
CA PRO A 76 4.03 9.87 22.59
C PRO A 76 5.19 10.29 23.50
N GLY A 77 4.86 10.57 24.76
CA GLY A 77 5.84 10.97 25.78
C GLY A 77 6.91 9.91 26.04
N MET A 78 8.09 10.33 26.50
CA MET A 78 9.28 9.47 26.64
C MET A 78 9.08 8.24 27.54
N PHE A 79 8.13 8.30 28.49
CA PHE A 79 7.80 7.18 29.37
C PHE A 79 7.00 6.05 28.69
N ASN A 80 6.38 6.32 27.53
CA ASN A 80 5.65 5.32 26.74
C ASN A 80 6.51 4.79 25.59
N MET A 81 7.60 4.08 25.92
CA MET A 81 8.58 3.60 24.92
C MET A 81 7.95 2.73 23.82
N ARG A 82 6.96 1.89 24.17
CA ARG A 82 6.26 1.02 23.21
C ARG A 82 5.48 1.83 22.17
N ASP A 83 4.67 2.77 22.62
CA ASP A 83 3.85 3.58 21.72
C ASP A 83 4.70 4.59 20.95
N ARG A 84 5.77 5.09 21.58
CA ARG A 84 6.78 5.91 20.91
C ARG A 84 7.45 5.14 19.77
N ALA A 85 7.84 3.89 19.97
CA ALA A 85 8.43 3.07 18.92
C ALA A 85 7.46 2.82 17.75
N LYS A 86 6.19 2.53 18.05
CA LYS A 86 5.12 2.41 17.03
C LYS A 86 4.93 3.69 16.24
N TRP A 87 4.90 4.83 16.94
CA TRP A 87 4.78 6.14 16.32
C TRP A 87 6.00 6.47 15.45
N ASP A 88 7.20 6.20 15.96
CA ASP A 88 8.46 6.43 15.24
C ASP A 88 8.52 5.58 13.96
N ALA A 89 8.06 4.32 14.01
CA ALA A 89 7.96 3.45 12.83
C ALA A 89 6.94 3.95 11.80
N TRP A 90 5.78 4.43 12.23
CA TRP A 90 4.80 5.05 11.32
C TRP A 90 5.32 6.37 10.73
N LYS A 91 5.98 7.20 11.53
CA LYS A 91 6.61 8.45 11.08
C LYS A 91 7.71 8.18 10.04
N ALA A 92 8.46 7.10 10.17
CA ALA A 92 9.53 6.73 9.24
C ALA A 92 9.02 6.43 7.81
N VAL A 93 7.76 6.02 7.66
CA VAL A 93 7.16 5.68 6.36
C VAL A 93 6.18 6.74 5.84
N GLU A 94 6.13 7.92 6.47
CA GLU A 94 5.13 8.95 6.15
C GLU A 94 5.19 9.48 4.71
N GLY A 95 6.36 9.37 4.07
CA GLY A 95 6.60 9.83 2.70
C GLY A 95 6.14 8.84 1.63
N LYS A 96 5.73 7.62 2.00
CA LYS A 96 5.25 6.61 1.05
C LYS A 96 3.79 6.84 0.69
N SER A 97 3.41 6.61 -0.57
CA SER A 97 2.00 6.53 -0.94
C SER A 97 1.33 5.33 -0.26
N LYS A 98 -0.01 5.28 -0.30
CA LYS A 98 -0.74 4.12 0.23
C LYS A 98 -0.35 2.84 -0.51
N ASP A 99 -0.27 2.90 -1.82
CA ASP A 99 0.04 1.76 -2.69
C ASP A 99 1.47 1.28 -2.46
N GLU A 100 2.43 2.21 -2.34
CA GLU A 100 3.80 1.87 -1.97
C GLU A 100 3.87 1.19 -0.59
N ALA A 101 3.11 1.70 0.39
CA ALA A 101 3.08 1.10 1.72
C ALA A 101 2.42 -0.29 1.74
N MET A 102 1.38 -0.51 0.93
CA MET A 102 0.75 -1.83 0.76
C MET A 102 1.70 -2.82 0.10
N GLY A 103 2.35 -2.43 -0.99
CA GLY A 103 3.35 -3.26 -1.67
C GLY A 103 4.51 -3.66 -0.76
N ASP A 104 5.08 -2.69 -0.04
CA ASP A 104 6.14 -2.95 0.94
C ASP A 104 5.66 -3.84 2.09
N TYR A 105 4.42 -3.67 2.55
CA TYR A 105 3.83 -4.51 3.59
C TYR A 105 3.73 -5.96 3.13
N ILE A 106 3.20 -6.19 1.92
CA ILE A 106 3.06 -7.53 1.34
C ILE A 106 4.43 -8.20 1.21
N ILE A 107 5.44 -7.49 0.68
CA ILE A 107 6.81 -8.01 0.56
C ILE A 107 7.36 -8.40 1.93
N LYS A 108 7.18 -7.54 2.94
CA LYS A 108 7.69 -7.80 4.28
C LYS A 108 7.01 -9.00 4.94
N VAL A 109 5.69 -9.14 4.78
CA VAL A 109 4.94 -10.30 5.29
C VAL A 109 5.40 -11.58 4.60
N LYS A 110 5.56 -11.58 3.27
CA LYS A 110 6.09 -12.74 2.52
C LYS A 110 7.44 -13.20 3.06
N GLN A 111 8.37 -12.27 3.26
CA GLN A 111 9.69 -12.56 3.85
C GLN A 111 9.58 -13.21 5.23
N LEU A 112 8.65 -12.72 6.07
CA LEU A 112 8.44 -13.26 7.42
C LEU A 112 7.77 -14.63 7.40
N LEU A 113 6.86 -14.88 6.46
CA LEU A 113 6.23 -16.20 6.27
C LEU A 113 7.27 -17.22 5.79
N GLU A 114 8.09 -16.86 4.80
CA GLU A 114 9.19 -17.68 4.31
C GLU A 114 10.21 -17.99 5.42
N ALA A 115 10.59 -16.98 6.21
CA ALA A 115 11.49 -17.14 7.35
C ALA A 115 10.88 -18.04 8.45
N ALA A 116 9.56 -18.00 8.62
CA ALA A 116 8.82 -18.87 9.54
C ALA A 116 8.53 -20.27 8.98
N GLY A 117 8.83 -20.53 7.70
CA GLY A 117 8.51 -21.79 7.02
C GLY A 117 7.02 -22.01 6.77
N LEU A 118 6.22 -20.93 6.76
CA LEU A 118 4.79 -20.95 6.47
C LEU A 118 4.54 -20.68 4.98
N PRO A 119 3.44 -21.18 4.39
CA PRO A 119 3.12 -20.89 2.99
C PRO A 119 2.88 -19.39 2.82
N ALA A 120 3.68 -18.78 1.95
CA ALA A 120 3.62 -17.36 1.60
C ALA A 120 2.32 -16.99 0.88
#